data_AF-A0A817HLG9-F1
#
_entry.id   AF-A0A817HLG9-F1
#
_cell.length_a   1.000
_cell.length_b   1.000
_cell.length_c   1.000
_cell.angle_alpha   90.00
_cell.angle_beta   90.00
_cell.angle_gamma   90.00
#
_symmetry.space_group_name_H-M   'P 1'
#
loop_
_entity.id
_entity.type
_entity.pdbx_description
1 polymer ?
#
loop_
_entity_poly.entity_id
_entity_poly.type
_entity_poly.pdbx_seq_one_letter_code
_entity_poly.pdbx_strand_id
1 'polypeptide(L)'
;MYLFPTNGIIIVDELYWIDELNHGYSLELLLSKIIYYNHLKITTNNFVKIIDMSATIPNLNQLAQWFDIEVYETIFRPISLEEYIKIDRILYNKQFISIRELHLSDR
;
A
#
# COMPACT_ATOMS: atom_id res chain seq x y z
N MET A 1 -10.78 25.86 -16.35
CA MET A 1 -9.57 25.23 -15.81
C MET A 1 -9.85 23.74 -15.67
N TYR A 2 -9.45 22.93 -16.65
CA TYR A 2 -9.63 21.47 -16.59
C TYR A 2 -8.48 20.91 -15.76
N LEU A 3 -8.73 20.64 -14.48
CA LEU A 3 -7.73 20.14 -13.52
C LEU A 3 -7.21 18.74 -13.86
N PHE A 4 -7.93 17.99 -14.70
CA PHE A 4 -7.56 16.64 -15.08
C PHE A 4 -7.68 16.43 -16.59
N PRO A 5 -6.71 15.76 -17.24
CA PRO A 5 -6.81 15.39 -18.64
C PRO A 5 -8.01 14.46 -18.84
N THR A 6 -8.84 14.75 -19.84
CA THR A 6 -9.90 13.84 -20.28
C THR A 6 -9.26 12.53 -20.76
N ASN A 7 -9.66 11.40 -20.18
CA ASN A 7 -9.14 10.05 -20.45
C ASN A 7 -7.67 9.83 -20.04
N GLY A 8 -7.27 10.38 -18.89
CA GLY A 8 -5.97 10.13 -18.26
C GLY A 8 -5.96 8.95 -17.27
N ILE A 9 -4.76 8.58 -16.84
CA ILE A 9 -4.50 7.63 -15.76
C ILE A 9 -3.70 8.34 -14.67
N ILE A 10 -4.06 8.11 -13.42
CA ILE A 10 -3.30 8.50 -12.23
C ILE A 10 -2.80 7.23 -11.56
N ILE A 11 -1.50 7.19 -11.26
CA ILE A 11 -0.88 6.11 -10.51
C ILE A 11 -0.51 6.67 -9.14
N VAL A 12 -1.01 6.06 -8.08
CA VAL A 12 -0.63 6.38 -6.71
C VAL A 12 0.22 5.25 -6.18
N ASP A 13 1.45 5.58 -5.80
CA ASP A 13 2.32 4.65 -5.09
C ASP A 13 2.19 4.90 -3.57
N GLU A 14 2.42 3.86 -2.78
CA GLU A 14 2.37 3.90 -1.32
C GLU A 14 1.05 4.44 -0.73
N LEU A 15 -0.09 3.92 -1.18
CA LEU A 15 -1.42 4.33 -0.69
C LEU A 15 -1.58 4.22 0.84
N TYR A 16 -0.78 3.38 1.52
CA TYR A 16 -0.81 3.28 2.98
C TYR A 16 -0.54 4.62 3.70
N TRP A 17 0.07 5.61 3.05
CA TRP A 17 0.24 6.95 3.62
C TRP A 17 -1.08 7.68 3.88
N ILE A 18 -2.20 7.20 3.35
CA ILE A 18 -3.52 7.76 3.64
C ILE A 18 -3.86 7.74 5.14
N ASP A 19 -3.32 6.78 5.89
CA ASP A 19 -3.51 6.64 7.35
C ASP A 19 -2.49 7.47 8.16
N GLU A 20 -1.60 8.23 7.49
CA GLU A 20 -0.61 9.05 8.17
C GLU A 20 -1.24 10.33 8.74
N LEU A 21 -1.12 10.52 10.06
CA LEU A 21 -1.76 11.61 10.80
C LEU A 21 -1.43 13.02 10.29
N ASN A 22 -0.24 13.26 9.76
CA ASN A 22 0.20 14.61 9.41
C ASN A 22 -0.09 15.00 7.97
N HIS A 23 -0.09 14.06 7.02
CA HIS A 23 -0.21 14.37 5.60
C HIS A 23 -1.18 13.48 4.82
N GLY A 24 -1.69 12.40 5.42
CA GLY A 24 -2.63 11.47 4.78
C GLY A 24 -3.89 12.16 4.25
N TYR A 25 -4.37 13.19 4.97
CA TYR A 25 -5.54 13.98 4.56
C TYR A 25 -5.36 14.66 3.20
N SER A 26 -4.13 14.96 2.78
CA SER A 26 -3.89 15.60 1.47
C SER A 26 -4.12 14.60 0.34
N LEU A 27 -3.69 13.35 0.54
CA LEU A 27 -3.91 12.26 -0.40
C LEU A 27 -5.39 11.88 -0.46
N GLU A 28 -6.03 11.75 0.71
CA GLU A 28 -7.47 11.50 0.84
C GLU A 28 -8.30 12.56 0.10
N LEU A 29 -7.98 13.85 0.31
CA LEU A 29 -8.69 14.96 -0.33
C LEU A 29 -8.46 15.03 -1.84
N LEU A 30 -7.24 14.72 -2.30
CA LEU A 30 -6.94 14.65 -3.73
C LEU A 30 -7.77 13.57 -4.41
N LEU A 31 -7.77 12.37 -3.83
CA LEU A 31 -8.49 11.21 -4.36
C LEU A 31 -10.00 11.40 -4.34
N SER A 32 -10.53 11.93 -3.23
CA SER A 32 -11.95 12.31 -3.11
C SER A 32 -12.41 13.23 -4.24
N LYS A 33 -11.59 14.22 -4.63
CA LYS A 33 -11.91 15.15 -5.72
C LYS A 33 -11.93 14.45 -7.08
N ILE A 34 -11.03 13.50 -7.32
CA ILE A 34 -10.97 12.75 -8.58
C ILE A 34 -12.17 11.79 -8.68
N ILE A 35 -12.47 11.07 -7.60
CA ILE A 35 -13.64 10.17 -7.54
C ILE A 35 -14.93 10.98 -7.78
N TYR A 36 -15.08 12.10 -7.09
CA TYR A 36 -16.22 13.00 -7.30
C TYR A 36 -16.32 13.51 -8.74
N TYR A 37 -15.19 13.90 -9.35
CA TYR A 37 -15.15 14.29 -10.75
C TYR A 37 -15.60 13.15 -11.68
N ASN A 38 -15.15 11.92 -11.44
CA ASN A 38 -15.54 10.74 -12.21
C ASN A 38 -17.05 10.49 -12.11
N HIS A 39 -17.64 10.59 -10.92
CA HIS A 39 -19.10 10.48 -10.74
C HIS A 39 -19.88 11.51 -11.57
N LEU A 40 -19.38 12.74 -11.71
CA LEU A 40 -20.01 13.77 -12.53
C LEU A 40 -19.89 13.51 -14.05
N LYS A 41 -18.96 12.64 -14.48
CA LYS A 41 -18.64 12.40 -15.90
C LYS A 41 -19.13 11.05 -16.44
N ILE A 42 -19.84 10.26 -15.64
CA ILE A 42 -20.38 8.94 -15.98
C ILE A 42 -21.09 8.94 -17.36
N THR A 43 -21.88 9.97 -17.66
CA THR A 43 -22.65 10.04 -18.92
C THR A 43 -21.81 10.24 -20.17
N THR A 44 -20.58 10.75 -20.04
CA THR A 44 -19.72 11.11 -21.17
C THR A 44 -18.62 10.09 -21.43
N ASN A 45 -18.57 9.00 -20.66
CA ASN A 45 -17.51 7.98 -20.67
C ASN A 45 -16.08 8.56 -20.59
N ASN A 46 -15.95 9.76 -20.03
CA ASN A 46 -14.71 10.50 -19.90
C ASN A 46 -14.31 10.57 -18.42
N PHE A 47 -13.76 9.48 -17.91
CA PHE A 47 -13.31 9.35 -16.52
C PHE A 47 -11.79 9.16 -16.44
N VAL A 48 -11.23 9.50 -15.29
CA VAL A 48 -9.82 9.29 -14.97
C VAL A 48 -9.68 7.90 -14.35
N LYS A 49 -8.78 7.07 -14.88
CA LYS A 49 -8.47 5.78 -14.25
C LYS A 49 -7.48 6.00 -13.11
N ILE A 50 -7.71 5.32 -12.00
CA ILE A 50 -6.83 5.35 -10.83
C ILE A 50 -6.25 3.94 -10.65
N ILE A 51 -4.94 3.85 -10.50
CA ILE A 51 -4.23 2.60 -10.16
C ILE A 51 -3.41 2.89 -8.91
N ASP A 52 -3.75 2.23 -7.82
CA ASP A 52 -3.09 2.44 -6.54
C ASP A 52 -2.27 1.21 -6.14
N MET A 53 -1.08 1.45 -5.59
CA MET A 53 -0.16 0.44 -5.09
C MET A 53 0.17 0.75 -3.63
N SER A 54 0.34 -0.30 -2.83
CA SER A 54 0.65 -0.16 -1.40
C SER A 54 1.23 -1.44 -0.82
N ALA A 55 1.96 -1.29 0.28
CA ALA A 55 2.15 -2.37 1.25
C ALA A 55 0.81 -2.89 1.81
N THR A 56 0.85 -4.00 2.55
CA THR A 56 -0.34 -4.63 3.14
C THR A 56 -1.10 -3.67 4.05
N ILE A 57 -2.35 -3.33 3.68
CA ILE A 57 -3.25 -2.47 4.46
C ILE A 57 -4.28 -3.37 5.17
N PRO A 58 -4.40 -3.31 6.51
CA PRO A 58 -5.31 -4.20 7.26
C PRO A 58 -6.80 -3.99 6.94
N ASN A 59 -7.20 -2.78 6.52
CA ASN A 59 -8.59 -2.43 6.19
C ASN A 59 -8.84 -2.25 4.68
N LEU A 60 -8.09 -2.98 3.84
CA LEU A 60 -8.11 -2.80 2.38
C LEU A 60 -9.53 -2.90 1.78
N ASN A 61 -10.40 -3.76 2.32
CA ASN A 61 -11.78 -3.90 1.83
C ASN A 61 -12.64 -2.64 2.07
N GLN A 62 -12.47 -1.95 3.21
CA GLN A 62 -13.21 -0.72 3.49
C GLN A 62 -12.74 0.40 2.56
N LEU A 63 -11.43 0.45 2.36
CA LEU A 63 -10.82 1.38 1.42
C LEU A 63 -11.34 1.12 0.00
N ALA A 64 -11.34 -0.13 -0.45
CA ALA A 64 -11.86 -0.51 -1.75
C ALA A 64 -13.33 -0.12 -1.98
N GLN A 65 -14.17 -0.28 -0.96
CA GLN A 65 -15.57 0.15 -1.00
C GLN A 65 -15.71 1.67 -1.08
N TRP A 66 -14.86 2.41 -0.38
CA TRP A 66 -14.86 3.87 -0.44
C TRP A 66 -14.42 4.39 -1.81
N PHE A 67 -13.43 3.73 -2.42
CA PHE A 67 -12.88 4.07 -3.72
C PHE A 67 -13.70 3.54 -4.91
N ASP A 68 -14.61 2.59 -4.69
CA ASP A 68 -15.27 1.81 -5.75
C ASP A 68 -14.25 1.16 -6.72
N ILE A 69 -13.24 0.48 -6.14
CA ILE A 69 -12.13 -0.14 -6.89
C ILE A 69 -12.11 -1.65 -6.77
N GLU A 70 -11.54 -2.29 -7.78
CA GLU A 70 -11.14 -3.69 -7.73
C GLU A 70 -9.80 -3.83 -6.97
N VAL A 71 -9.71 -4.85 -6.11
CA VAL A 71 -8.51 -5.10 -5.28
C VAL A 71 -7.76 -6.31 -5.78
N TYR A 72 -6.44 -6.17 -5.87
CA TYR A 72 -5.51 -7.28 -6.07
C TYR A 72 -4.50 -7.33 -4.92
N GLU A 73 -4.43 -8.47 -4.22
CA GLU A 73 -3.50 -8.69 -3.11
C GLU A 73 -2.62 -9.91 -3.38
N THR A 74 -1.33 -9.81 -3.05
CA THR A 74 -0.39 -10.93 -3.16
C THR A 74 0.71 -10.83 -2.11
N ILE A 75 1.20 -11.99 -1.66
CA ILE A 75 2.39 -12.13 -0.81
C ILE A 75 3.64 -12.55 -1.61
N PHE A 76 3.54 -12.57 -2.95
CA PHE A 76 4.64 -12.98 -3.80
C PHE A 76 5.84 -12.02 -3.65
N ARG A 77 7.02 -12.60 -3.38
CA ARG A 77 8.29 -11.88 -3.36
C ARG A 77 9.29 -12.63 -4.24
N PRO A 78 9.85 -12.01 -5.30
CA PRO A 78 10.77 -12.70 -6.22
C PRO A 78 11.98 -13.33 -5.54
N ILE A 79 12.46 -12.73 -4.45
CA ILE A 79 13.55 -13.22 -3.63
C ILE A 79 12.98 -13.49 -2.23
N SER A 80 13.10 -14.73 -1.76
CA SER A 80 12.64 -15.13 -0.43
C SER A 80 13.29 -14.25 0.65
N LEU A 81 12.48 -13.79 1.60
CA LEU A 81 12.95 -13.09 2.79
C LEU A 81 12.90 -14.05 3.98
N GLU A 82 14.07 -14.40 4.51
CA GLU A 82 14.18 -15.12 5.78
C GLU A 82 14.28 -14.11 6.92
N GLU A 83 13.35 -14.18 7.87
CA GLU A 83 13.31 -13.28 9.03
C GLU A 83 13.72 -14.03 10.29
N TYR A 84 14.59 -13.40 11.07
CA TYR A 84 15.13 -13.94 12.32
C TYR A 84 15.01 -12.93 13.45
N ILE A 85 14.85 -13.45 14.67
CA ILE A 85 14.81 -12.67 15.91
C ILE A 85 16.05 -13.02 16.72
N LYS A 86 16.84 -12.02 17.10
CA LYS A 86 18.02 -12.21 17.96
C LYS A 86 17.63 -11.95 19.42
N ILE A 87 17.86 -12.93 20.29
CA ILE A 87 17.78 -12.77 21.75
C ILE A 87 19.11 -13.23 22.33
N ASP A 88 19.79 -12.35 23.06
CA ASP A 88 21.15 -12.55 23.57
C ASP A 88 22.14 -13.01 22.50
N ARG A 89 22.54 -14.29 22.55
CA ARG A 89 23.45 -14.91 21.59
C ARG A 89 22.74 -15.89 20.65
N ILE A 90 21.42 -16.04 20.74
CA ILE A 90 20.68 -17.03 19.97
C ILE A 90 19.83 -16.32 18.90
N LEU A 91 19.91 -16.81 17.67
CA LEU A 91 19.00 -16.46 16.58
C LEU A 91 17.84 -17.44 16.56
N TYR A 92 16.63 -16.91 16.50
CA TYR A 92 15.37 -17.66 16.40
C TYR A 92 14.70 -17.37 15.05
N ASN A 93 13.97 -18.33 14.50
CA ASN A 93 13.09 -18.07 13.35
C ASN A 93 11.73 -17.48 13.80
N LYS A 94 10.83 -17.23 12.85
CA LYS A 94 9.46 -16.73 13.09
C LYS A 94 8.64 -17.59 14.07
N GLN A 95 8.94 -18.89 14.19
CA GLN A 95 8.27 -19.83 15.09
C GLN A 95 8.94 -19.89 16.48
N PHE A 96 9.87 -18.98 16.78
CA PHE A 96 10.67 -18.97 18.02
C PHE A 96 11.49 -20.26 18.24
N ILE A 97 11.86 -20.95 17.16
CA ILE A 97 12.77 -22.10 17.21
C ILE A 97 14.20 -21.56 17.09
N SER A 98 15.11 -22.00 17.97
CA SER A 98 16.52 -21.63 17.91
C SER A 98 17.19 -22.21 16.66
N ILE A 99 17.79 -21.34 15.86
CA ILE A 99 18.44 -21.68 14.59
C ILE A 99 19.96 -21.75 14.79
N ARG A 100 20.51 -20.81 15.56
CA ARG A 100 21.96 -20.66 15.70
C ARG A 100 22.33 -19.92 16.97
N GLU A 101 23.44 -20.34 17.60
CA GLU A 101 24.14 -19.54 18.60
C GLU A 101 25.30 -18.75 17.96
N LEU A 102 25.38 -17.47 18.28
CA LEU A 102 26.41 -16.53 17.84
C LEU A 102 27.54 -16.53 18.86
N HIS A 103 28.65 -17.16 18.49
CA HIS A 103 29.90 -17.03 19.24
C HIS A 103 30.61 -15.75 18.80
N LEU A 104 31.11 -14.98 19.77
CA LEU A 104 32.04 -13.90 19.48
C LEU A 104 33.31 -14.53 18.91
N SER A 105 33.73 -14.10 17.72
CA SER A 105 35.09 -14.35 17.28
C SER A 105 36.01 -13.54 18.19
N ASP A 106 36.93 -14.19 18.90
CA ASP A 106 37.99 -13.52 19.66
C ASP A 106 38.74 -12.56 18.73
N ARG A 107 38.48 -11.26 18.88
CA ARG A 107 39.27 -10.17 18.34
C ARG A 107 39.89 -9.41 19.50
#